data_AF-A0A7K7LV08-F1
#
_entry.id   AF-A0A7K7LV08-F1
#
_cell.length_a   1.000
_cell.length_b   1.000
_cell.length_c   1.000
_cell.angle_alpha   90.00
_cell.angle_beta   90.00
_cell.angle_gamma   90.00
#
_symmetry.space_group_name_H-M   'P 1'
#
loop_
_entity.id
_entity.type
_entity.pdbx_description
1 polymer ?
#
loop_
_entity_poly.entity_id
_entity_poly.type
_entity_poly.pdbx_seq_one_letter_code
_entity_poly.pdbx_strand_id
1 'polypeptide(L)'
;DVQYTDIDYMNRNLDFTLSPRFAGLPALVDKIKSEGMRFIIILDPGISANETGYPAFDRGVAENVFVQWPNSSEIMYSKVWSFLPNVTIDESLPHEDQVESYVSHCAFPDFFRNATMEWWKREIMEVHDNPDPSQSIKFDGLWTDMNEPAAFMNGAMGGCRNELLNYPPYMPKLGYMSTGLIYKTPCMEGQHYLPDGTPARHYDVHSLYGWSQTRATLPALHGATNERGIIITRSTYPSSGKWAGHWLGDNTAAWDQLHKSIIGRWQEKELHSWDHPIVEWFGLGGTVKPSQFRPRPGRDTFHRPGSSEPYPTWLCSPSPPCFLWSFKEELFGKVQPWLSHPDRFVQDRNTWDIDEQFLWGPALLISPVLTLNDRSVNAYFPDARWYDYHTDTYTGFRGQLQNLSAPLDHINLHIRGGYILPWQRPANTTAFSRKNPMGLTVALDDDLFAEGHLYWDDGVRIGTS
;
A
#
# COMPACT_ATOMS: atom_id res chain seq x y z
N ASP A 1 2.04 14.16 6.42
CA ASP A 1 1.41 14.36 5.10
C ASP A 1 0.04 13.72 4.96
N VAL A 2 -0.12 12.42 5.18
CA VAL A 2 -1.37 11.72 4.88
C VAL A 2 -1.96 11.10 6.14
N GLN A 3 -3.26 11.27 6.35
CA GLN A 3 -4.04 10.52 7.33
C GLN A 3 -5.00 9.60 6.57
N TYR A 4 -5.40 8.48 7.18
CA TYR A 4 -6.37 7.57 6.59
C TYR A 4 -7.42 7.13 7.63
N THR A 5 -8.41 6.40 7.15
CA THR A 5 -9.32 5.60 7.96
C THR A 5 -9.50 4.24 7.33
N ASP A 6 -9.59 3.21 8.17
CA ASP A 6 -10.02 1.86 7.80
C ASP A 6 -11.56 1.81 7.75
N ILE A 7 -12.15 0.65 7.46
CA ILE A 7 -13.59 0.39 7.24
C ILE A 7 -14.51 0.90 8.36
N ASP A 8 -13.98 1.23 9.53
CA ASP A 8 -14.74 1.79 10.66
C ASP A 8 -15.54 3.05 10.33
N TYR A 9 -15.08 3.84 9.35
CA TYR A 9 -15.80 5.04 8.90
C TYR A 9 -17.11 4.70 8.20
N MET A 10 -17.21 3.49 7.64
CA MET A 10 -18.38 3.03 6.90
C MET A 10 -19.49 2.61 7.87
N ASN A 11 -20.74 2.82 7.48
CA ASN A 11 -21.87 2.34 8.26
C ASN A 11 -21.95 0.81 8.15
N ARG A 12 -21.60 0.08 9.21
CA ARG A 12 -21.56 -1.40 9.24
C ARG A 12 -20.68 -2.01 8.15
N ASN A 13 -19.59 -1.32 7.79
CA ASN A 13 -18.64 -1.77 6.76
C ASN A 13 -19.33 -1.89 5.38
N LEU A 14 -20.28 -1.00 5.09
CA LEU A 14 -20.90 -0.86 3.77
C LEU A 14 -20.14 0.20 2.98
N ASP A 15 -19.53 -0.17 1.85
CA ASP A 15 -18.86 0.78 0.97
C ASP A 15 -19.74 2.01 0.65
N PHE A 16 -19.09 3.14 0.41
CA PHE A 16 -19.75 4.40 0.04
C PHE A 16 -20.73 4.98 1.07
N THR A 17 -20.73 4.46 2.30
CA THR A 17 -21.55 5.01 3.40
C THR A 17 -20.70 5.68 4.47
N LEU A 18 -21.31 6.59 5.23
CA LEU A 18 -20.70 7.20 6.41
C LEU A 18 -21.41 6.75 7.68
N SER A 19 -20.66 6.21 8.63
CA SER A 19 -21.15 5.79 9.94
C SER A 19 -21.60 7.01 10.75
N PRO A 20 -22.72 6.94 11.50
CA PRO A 20 -23.10 7.99 12.45
C PRO A 20 -22.01 8.28 13.50
N ARG A 21 -21.17 7.29 13.84
CA ARG A 21 -20.01 7.46 14.73
C ARG A 21 -18.92 8.36 14.14
N PHE A 22 -18.91 8.49 12.81
CA PHE A 22 -17.96 9.27 12.02
C PHE A 22 -18.61 10.47 11.33
N ALA A 23 -19.77 10.95 11.80
CA ALA A 23 -20.46 12.11 11.21
C ALA A 23 -19.59 13.39 11.15
N GLY A 24 -18.58 13.52 12.01
CA GLY A 24 -17.62 14.63 11.98
C GLY A 24 -16.40 14.44 11.06
N LEU A 25 -16.27 13.28 10.41
CA LEU A 25 -15.12 12.96 9.56
C LEU A 25 -14.97 13.94 8.37
N PRO A 26 -16.03 14.30 7.61
CA PRO A 26 -15.95 15.34 6.58
C PRO A 26 -15.28 16.64 7.05
N ALA A 27 -15.73 17.17 8.20
CA ALA A 27 -15.18 18.40 8.77
C ALA A 27 -13.72 18.24 9.23
N LEU A 28 -13.33 17.06 9.72
CA LEU A 28 -11.94 16.75 10.06
C LEU A 28 -11.07 16.74 8.80
N VAL A 29 -11.52 16.08 7.73
CA VAL A 29 -10.81 16.00 6.44
C VAL A 29 -10.58 17.39 5.87
N ASP A 30 -11.61 18.23 5.82
CA ASP A 30 -11.49 19.61 5.35
C ASP A 30 -10.48 20.41 6.17
N LYS A 31 -10.52 20.25 7.51
CA LYS A 31 -9.59 20.93 8.41
C LYS A 31 -8.14 20.52 8.15
N ILE A 32 -7.82 19.23 8.17
CA ILE A 32 -6.42 18.78 7.99
C ILE A 32 -5.90 19.12 6.60
N LYS A 33 -6.76 19.11 5.57
CA LYS A 33 -6.39 19.54 4.22
C LYS A 33 -6.08 21.03 4.15
N SER A 34 -6.83 21.87 4.87
CA SER A 34 -6.51 23.30 5.01
C SER A 34 -5.16 23.55 5.70
N GLU A 35 -4.70 22.60 6.52
CA GLU A 35 -3.39 22.59 7.18
C GLU A 35 -2.29 21.91 6.33
N GLY A 36 -2.59 21.60 5.06
CA GLY A 36 -1.62 21.06 4.10
C GLY A 36 -1.37 19.55 4.24
N MET A 37 -2.28 18.82 4.88
CA MET A 37 -2.32 17.35 4.85
C MET A 37 -3.19 16.83 3.70
N ARG A 38 -3.18 15.52 3.50
CA ARG A 38 -3.98 14.77 2.53
C ARG A 38 -4.71 13.62 3.24
N PHE A 39 -5.76 13.09 2.63
CA PHE A 39 -6.55 12.02 3.22
C PHE A 39 -6.79 10.84 2.26
N ILE A 40 -6.68 9.61 2.75
CA ILE A 40 -6.96 8.39 1.98
C ILE A 40 -8.08 7.61 2.68
N ILE A 41 -9.02 7.08 1.90
CA ILE A 41 -10.05 6.15 2.37
C ILE A 41 -9.81 4.75 1.79
N ILE A 42 -10.17 3.73 2.56
CA ILE A 42 -10.26 2.34 2.07
C ILE A 42 -11.58 2.11 1.34
N LEU A 43 -11.57 1.24 0.33
CA LEU A 43 -12.75 0.69 -0.34
C LEU A 43 -12.53 -0.80 -0.61
N ASP A 44 -13.57 -1.59 -0.35
CA ASP A 44 -13.57 -3.02 -0.65
C ASP A 44 -14.36 -3.29 -1.94
N PRO A 45 -14.20 -4.46 -2.59
CA PRO A 45 -15.02 -4.82 -3.74
C PRO A 45 -16.36 -5.42 -3.34
N GLY A 46 -16.52 -5.95 -2.12
CA GLY A 46 -17.68 -6.73 -1.72
C GLY A 46 -18.89 -5.86 -1.34
N ILE A 47 -19.88 -5.76 -2.21
CA ILE A 47 -21.08 -4.92 -1.97
C ILE A 47 -22.17 -5.72 -1.27
N SER A 48 -22.61 -5.28 -0.09
CA SER A 48 -23.70 -5.94 0.65
C SER A 48 -25.01 -5.96 -0.14
N ALA A 49 -25.68 -7.12 -0.11
CA ALA A 49 -26.88 -7.43 -0.86
C ALA A 49 -28.12 -7.62 0.02
N ASN A 50 -28.00 -7.45 1.35
CA ASN A 50 -29.12 -7.59 2.29
C ASN A 50 -29.73 -6.25 2.73
N GLU A 51 -29.31 -5.15 2.11
CA GLU A 51 -29.75 -3.81 2.45
C GLU A 51 -30.99 -3.38 1.67
N THR A 52 -31.74 -2.45 2.25
CA THR A 52 -32.89 -1.81 1.58
C THR A 52 -32.56 -0.35 1.28
N GLY A 53 -32.70 0.07 0.03
CA GLY A 53 -32.41 1.45 -0.39
C GLY A 53 -30.92 1.78 -0.32
N TYR A 54 -30.07 0.85 -0.74
CA TYR A 54 -28.62 1.00 -0.76
C TYR A 54 -28.17 1.26 -2.20
N PRO A 55 -27.88 2.53 -2.58
CA PRO A 55 -27.73 2.90 -4.00
C PRO A 55 -26.63 2.13 -4.72
N ALA A 56 -25.51 1.86 -4.06
CA ALA A 56 -24.41 1.12 -4.66
C ALA A 56 -24.84 -0.29 -5.11
N PHE A 57 -25.60 -1.00 -4.26
CA PHE A 57 -26.15 -2.31 -4.63
C PHE A 57 -27.28 -2.20 -5.65
N ASP A 58 -28.27 -1.34 -5.39
CA ASP A 58 -29.47 -1.22 -6.22
C ASP A 58 -29.12 -0.82 -7.68
N ARG A 59 -28.21 0.13 -7.86
CA ARG A 59 -27.71 0.54 -9.18
C ARG A 59 -26.82 -0.54 -9.79
N GLY A 60 -26.00 -1.21 -8.99
CA GLY A 60 -25.16 -2.32 -9.47
C GLY A 60 -25.99 -3.47 -10.04
N VAL A 61 -27.12 -3.80 -9.40
CA VAL A 61 -28.10 -4.76 -9.94
C VAL A 61 -28.72 -4.25 -11.23
N ALA A 62 -29.19 -2.98 -11.24
CA ALA A 62 -29.84 -2.37 -12.41
C ALA A 62 -28.91 -2.30 -13.64
N GLU A 63 -27.62 -2.08 -13.43
CA GLU A 63 -26.59 -1.96 -14.46
C GLU A 63 -25.89 -3.29 -14.75
N ASN A 64 -26.31 -4.37 -14.10
CA ASN A 64 -25.78 -5.72 -14.28
C ASN A 64 -24.24 -5.78 -14.12
N VAL A 65 -23.72 -5.24 -13.02
CA VAL A 65 -22.26 -5.13 -12.79
C VAL A 65 -21.68 -6.31 -12.01
N PHE A 66 -22.52 -7.10 -11.33
CA PHE A 66 -22.05 -8.17 -10.44
C PHE A 66 -21.74 -9.48 -11.17
N VAL A 67 -20.81 -10.25 -10.61
CA VAL A 67 -20.50 -11.62 -11.04
C VAL A 67 -21.71 -12.53 -10.80
N GLN A 68 -22.05 -13.32 -11.82
CA GLN A 68 -23.24 -14.18 -11.83
C GLN A 68 -22.87 -15.64 -11.98
N TRP A 69 -23.82 -16.52 -11.70
CA TRP A 69 -23.72 -17.93 -12.07
C TRP A 69 -23.75 -18.11 -13.60
N PRO A 70 -23.03 -19.10 -14.16
CA PRO A 70 -23.09 -19.41 -15.59
C PRO A 70 -24.52 -19.67 -16.08
N ASN A 71 -24.85 -19.15 -17.26
CA ASN A 71 -26.16 -19.33 -17.90
C ASN A 71 -27.35 -18.85 -17.05
N SER A 72 -27.13 -17.92 -16.13
CA SER A 72 -28.13 -17.35 -15.22
C SER A 72 -27.90 -15.85 -15.03
N SER A 73 -28.94 -15.14 -14.62
CA SER A 73 -28.84 -13.76 -14.11
C SER A 73 -28.72 -13.70 -12.58
N GLU A 74 -28.66 -14.87 -11.93
CA GLU A 74 -28.49 -14.99 -10.48
C GLU A 74 -27.09 -14.54 -10.06
N ILE A 75 -27.02 -13.56 -9.17
CA ILE A 75 -25.76 -13.07 -8.60
C ILE A 75 -25.13 -14.16 -7.72
N MET A 76 -23.81 -14.31 -7.85
CA MET A 76 -23.03 -15.20 -7.01
C MET A 76 -22.63 -14.48 -5.72
N TYR A 77 -23.37 -14.74 -4.63
CA TYR A 77 -23.10 -14.13 -3.33
C TYR A 77 -22.05 -14.90 -2.54
N SER A 78 -21.19 -14.16 -1.83
CA SER A 78 -20.29 -14.69 -0.80
C SER A 78 -20.38 -13.81 0.46
N LYS A 79 -19.35 -13.76 1.32
CA LYS A 79 -19.34 -12.98 2.57
C LYS A 79 -18.00 -12.28 2.80
N VAL A 80 -18.04 -11.01 3.22
CA VAL A 80 -16.85 -10.19 3.60
C VAL A 80 -17.19 -9.32 4.83
N TRP A 81 -16.82 -8.05 4.87
CA TRP A 81 -16.87 -7.23 6.10
C TRP A 81 -18.26 -6.72 6.50
N SER A 82 -19.18 -6.59 5.55
CA SER A 82 -20.46 -5.91 5.79
C SER A 82 -21.39 -6.72 6.70
N PHE A 83 -21.88 -6.11 7.77
CA PHE A 83 -22.82 -6.75 8.70
C PHE A 83 -24.29 -6.58 8.27
N LEU A 84 -25.11 -7.58 8.57
CA LEU A 84 -26.57 -7.57 8.37
C LEU A 84 -27.24 -6.38 9.09
N PRO A 85 -28.39 -5.90 8.59
CA PRO A 85 -29.15 -4.87 9.29
C PRO A 85 -29.83 -5.45 10.54
N ASN A 86 -29.95 -4.63 11.59
CA ASN A 86 -30.65 -4.95 12.84
C ASN A 86 -30.08 -6.17 13.61
N VAL A 87 -28.80 -6.49 13.45
CA VAL A 87 -28.10 -7.50 14.26
C VAL A 87 -27.27 -6.82 15.35
N THR A 88 -27.14 -7.49 16.50
CA THR A 88 -26.18 -7.11 17.55
C THR A 88 -25.02 -8.09 17.48
N ILE A 89 -23.80 -7.58 17.28
CA ILE A 89 -22.61 -8.39 17.10
C ILE A 89 -22.12 -8.84 18.48
N ASP A 90 -22.01 -10.15 18.69
CA ASP A 90 -21.29 -10.72 19.83
C ASP A 90 -19.83 -10.98 19.43
N GLU A 91 -18.96 -10.04 19.78
CA GLU A 91 -17.52 -10.12 19.49
C GLU A 91 -16.81 -11.26 20.25
N SER A 92 -17.47 -11.89 21.23
CA SER A 92 -16.90 -13.04 21.96
C SER A 92 -16.99 -14.35 21.19
N LEU A 93 -17.83 -14.41 20.15
CA LEU A 93 -17.97 -15.60 19.31
C LEU A 93 -16.72 -15.82 18.44
N PRO A 94 -16.39 -17.07 18.11
CA PRO A 94 -15.42 -17.38 17.06
C PRO A 94 -15.73 -16.63 15.77
N HIS A 95 -14.69 -16.21 15.05
CA HIS A 95 -14.86 -15.43 13.82
C HIS A 95 -15.75 -16.13 12.78
N GLU A 96 -15.63 -17.45 12.64
CA GLU A 96 -16.46 -18.24 11.71
C GLU A 96 -17.96 -18.15 12.09
N ASP A 97 -18.29 -18.22 13.37
CA ASP A 97 -19.66 -18.11 13.88
C ASP A 97 -20.21 -16.68 13.68
N GLN A 98 -19.36 -15.66 13.82
CA GLN A 98 -19.72 -14.27 13.50
C GLN A 98 -20.00 -14.10 12.00
N VAL A 99 -19.18 -14.68 11.14
CA VAL A 99 -19.37 -14.66 9.68
C VAL A 99 -20.67 -15.37 9.31
N GLU A 100 -20.98 -16.51 9.92
CA GLU A 100 -22.23 -17.20 9.66
C GLU A 100 -23.45 -16.37 10.10
N SER A 101 -23.40 -15.83 11.31
CA SER A 101 -24.57 -15.24 12.00
C SER A 101 -24.84 -13.78 11.67
N TYR A 102 -23.80 -12.98 11.44
CA TYR A 102 -23.90 -11.52 11.41
C TYR A 102 -23.49 -10.89 10.09
N VAL A 103 -22.67 -11.58 9.28
CA VAL A 103 -22.18 -11.02 8.02
C VAL A 103 -23.20 -11.18 6.91
N SER A 104 -23.44 -10.08 6.20
CA SER A 104 -24.34 -10.01 5.06
C SER A 104 -23.78 -10.73 3.83
N HIS A 105 -24.67 -11.10 2.92
CA HIS A 105 -24.31 -11.54 1.58
C HIS A 105 -23.64 -10.39 0.85
N CYS A 106 -22.51 -10.66 0.20
CA CYS A 106 -21.78 -9.70 -0.61
C CYS A 106 -21.76 -10.14 -2.08
N ALA A 107 -22.06 -9.21 -2.98
CA ALA A 107 -21.91 -9.35 -4.41
C ALA A 107 -20.58 -8.73 -4.86
N PHE A 108 -19.87 -9.41 -5.76
CA PHE A 108 -18.59 -8.94 -6.27
C PHE A 108 -18.79 -8.31 -7.67
N PRO A 109 -18.40 -7.04 -7.89
CA PRO A 109 -18.44 -6.42 -9.20
C PRO A 109 -17.47 -7.08 -10.17
N ASP A 110 -17.84 -7.15 -11.44
CA ASP A 110 -17.02 -7.61 -12.55
C ASP A 110 -16.31 -6.41 -13.20
N PHE A 111 -15.13 -6.04 -12.68
CA PHE A 111 -14.39 -4.85 -13.11
C PHE A 111 -13.81 -4.92 -14.53
N PHE A 112 -13.98 -6.05 -15.23
CA PHE A 112 -13.67 -6.12 -16.67
C PHE A 112 -14.70 -5.40 -17.53
N ARG A 113 -15.94 -5.25 -17.05
CA ARG A 113 -17.02 -4.61 -17.81
C ARG A 113 -16.92 -3.10 -17.77
N ASN A 114 -17.15 -2.47 -18.92
CA ASN A 114 -17.24 -1.00 -19.00
C ASN A 114 -18.37 -0.45 -18.13
N ALA A 115 -19.50 -1.16 -18.00
CA ALA A 115 -20.60 -0.78 -17.12
C ALA A 115 -20.16 -0.69 -15.66
N THR A 116 -19.38 -1.67 -15.19
CA THR A 116 -18.83 -1.67 -13.83
C THR A 116 -17.86 -0.52 -13.60
N MET A 117 -17.06 -0.15 -14.60
CA MET A 117 -16.18 1.03 -14.50
C MET A 117 -16.97 2.33 -14.29
N GLU A 118 -18.06 2.53 -15.03
CA GLU A 118 -18.91 3.71 -14.91
C GLU A 118 -19.72 3.73 -13.59
N TRP A 119 -20.23 2.57 -13.17
CA TRP A 119 -20.87 2.42 -11.85
C TRP A 119 -19.88 2.74 -10.72
N TRP A 120 -18.71 2.10 -10.72
CA TRP A 120 -17.67 2.31 -9.70
C TRP A 120 -17.22 3.77 -9.61
N LYS A 121 -17.03 4.40 -10.77
CA LYS A 121 -16.71 5.83 -10.87
C LYS A 121 -17.78 6.70 -10.24
N ARG A 122 -19.05 6.42 -10.50
CA ARG A 122 -20.18 7.19 -9.95
C ARG A 122 -20.23 7.06 -8.43
N GLU A 123 -20.14 5.85 -7.89
CA GLU A 123 -20.20 5.64 -6.44
C GLU A 123 -19.02 6.33 -5.72
N ILE A 124 -17.80 6.26 -6.28
CA ILE A 124 -16.63 7.00 -5.74
C ILE A 124 -16.83 8.52 -5.80
N MET A 125 -17.35 9.03 -6.92
CA MET A 125 -17.61 10.47 -7.06
C MET A 125 -18.67 10.96 -6.07
N GLU A 126 -19.70 10.15 -5.77
CA GLU A 126 -20.74 10.50 -4.78
C GLU A 126 -20.25 10.38 -3.31
N VAL A 127 -19.17 9.65 -3.04
CA VAL A 127 -18.49 9.77 -1.73
C VAL A 127 -17.76 11.10 -1.63
N HIS A 128 -17.08 11.50 -2.70
CA HIS A 128 -16.32 12.75 -2.73
C HIS A 128 -17.25 13.98 -2.70
N ASP A 129 -18.27 13.99 -3.54
CA ASP A 129 -19.24 15.06 -3.75
C ASP A 129 -20.66 14.52 -3.53
N ASN A 130 -21.00 14.25 -2.28
CA ASN A 130 -22.27 13.65 -1.89
C ASN A 130 -23.45 14.61 -2.10
N PRO A 131 -24.63 14.11 -2.55
CA PRO A 131 -25.85 14.92 -2.62
C PRO A 131 -26.23 15.62 -1.30
N ASP A 132 -25.86 15.04 -0.16
CA ASP A 132 -25.80 15.70 1.14
C ASP A 132 -24.37 16.18 1.40
N PRO A 133 -24.08 17.49 1.28
CA PRO A 133 -22.73 18.02 1.45
C PRO A 133 -22.11 17.71 2.81
N SER A 134 -22.93 17.48 3.84
CA SER A 134 -22.43 17.13 5.19
C SER A 134 -21.80 15.73 5.26
N GLN A 135 -22.01 14.91 4.24
CA GLN A 135 -21.46 13.56 4.11
C GLN A 135 -20.34 13.45 3.06
N SER A 136 -19.99 14.56 2.40
CA SER A 136 -18.91 14.58 1.40
C SER A 136 -17.54 14.35 2.05
N ILE A 137 -16.79 13.34 1.61
CA ILE A 137 -15.44 13.07 2.10
C ILE A 137 -14.44 13.47 1.01
N LYS A 138 -13.76 14.61 1.19
CA LYS A 138 -12.76 15.14 0.24
C LYS A 138 -11.44 14.38 0.28
N PHE A 139 -11.43 13.08 -0.03
CA PHE A 139 -10.22 12.27 -0.11
C PHE A 139 -9.28 12.72 -1.25
N ASP A 140 -8.01 12.35 -1.16
CA ASP A 140 -6.93 12.65 -2.13
C ASP A 140 -6.37 11.39 -2.80
N GLY A 141 -6.68 10.22 -2.23
CA GLY A 141 -6.27 8.91 -2.75
C GLY A 141 -7.19 7.82 -2.24
N LEU A 142 -7.06 6.64 -2.84
CA LEU A 142 -7.89 5.47 -2.55
C LEU A 142 -7.01 4.28 -2.19
N TRP A 143 -7.46 3.52 -1.20
CA TRP A 143 -6.88 2.24 -0.82
C TRP A 143 -7.89 1.15 -1.19
N THR A 144 -7.62 0.39 -2.26
CA THR A 144 -8.48 -0.73 -2.66
C THR A 144 -7.95 -2.02 -2.05
N ASP A 145 -8.67 -2.56 -1.09
CA ASP A 145 -8.29 -3.76 -0.35
C ASP A 145 -9.23 -4.93 -0.64
N MET A 146 -8.92 -6.10 -0.09
CA MET A 146 -9.78 -7.30 -0.14
C MET A 146 -10.07 -7.79 -1.56
N ASN A 147 -9.20 -7.43 -2.51
CA ASN A 147 -9.45 -7.52 -3.94
C ASN A 147 -8.69 -8.65 -4.67
N GLU A 148 -8.36 -9.73 -3.95
CA GLU A 148 -7.90 -10.98 -4.57
C GLU A 148 -8.87 -11.58 -5.61
N PRO A 149 -10.21 -11.65 -5.42
CA PRO A 149 -11.08 -11.12 -4.36
C PRO A 149 -11.18 -12.01 -3.13
N ALA A 150 -10.97 -11.43 -1.95
CA ALA A 150 -11.07 -12.15 -0.69
C ALA A 150 -12.53 -12.35 -0.29
N ALA A 151 -12.80 -13.54 0.28
CA ALA A 151 -14.06 -13.88 0.92
C ALA A 151 -13.80 -14.63 2.24
N PHE A 152 -14.69 -14.46 3.21
CA PHE A 152 -14.63 -15.19 4.48
C PHE A 152 -15.18 -16.61 4.40
N MET A 153 -15.98 -16.88 3.38
CA MET A 153 -16.44 -18.23 3.07
C MET A 153 -15.70 -18.79 1.85
N ASN A 154 -15.58 -20.11 1.81
CA ASN A 154 -14.99 -20.80 0.66
C ASN A 154 -16.04 -20.94 -0.44
N GLY A 155 -15.88 -20.20 -1.54
CA GLY A 155 -16.83 -20.17 -2.64
C GLY A 155 -18.00 -19.20 -2.42
N ALA A 156 -19.21 -19.69 -2.64
CA ALA A 156 -20.44 -18.91 -2.64
C ALA A 156 -21.50 -19.48 -1.71
N MET A 157 -22.50 -18.66 -1.40
CA MET A 157 -23.71 -19.07 -0.68
C MET A 157 -24.38 -20.25 -1.40
N GLY A 158 -24.65 -21.33 -0.65
CA GLY A 158 -25.19 -22.59 -1.21
C GLY A 158 -24.14 -23.54 -1.81
N GLY A 159 -22.85 -23.19 -1.75
CA GLY A 159 -21.75 -24.00 -2.27
C GLY A 159 -21.52 -23.81 -3.77
N CYS A 160 -20.44 -24.41 -4.27
CA CYS A 160 -20.10 -24.37 -5.69
C CYS A 160 -20.67 -25.57 -6.45
N ARG A 161 -21.00 -25.36 -7.72
CA ARG A 161 -21.72 -26.29 -8.61
C ARG A 161 -20.79 -27.09 -9.54
N ASN A 162 -19.56 -26.61 -9.79
CA ASN A 162 -18.62 -27.25 -10.73
C ASN A 162 -17.38 -27.84 -10.04
N GLU A 163 -17.36 -29.16 -9.83
CA GLU A 163 -16.23 -29.81 -9.15
C GLU A 163 -14.90 -29.67 -9.92
N LEU A 164 -14.90 -29.78 -11.25
CA LEU A 164 -13.66 -29.73 -12.04
C LEU A 164 -12.97 -28.36 -12.01
N LEU A 165 -13.74 -27.27 -11.90
CA LEU A 165 -13.16 -25.93 -11.79
C LEU A 165 -12.68 -25.65 -10.36
N ASN A 166 -13.43 -26.08 -9.35
CA ASN A 166 -13.10 -25.81 -7.95
C ASN A 166 -12.01 -26.75 -7.40
N TYR A 167 -11.94 -27.97 -7.94
CA TYR A 167 -10.98 -29.04 -7.64
C TYR A 167 -10.37 -29.59 -8.94
N PRO A 168 -9.50 -28.82 -9.62
CA PRO A 168 -8.89 -29.26 -10.87
C PRO A 168 -8.10 -30.56 -10.70
N PRO A 169 -7.99 -31.38 -11.78
CA PRO A 169 -7.23 -32.64 -11.76
C PRO A 169 -5.78 -32.47 -11.26
N TYR A 170 -5.21 -31.29 -11.49
CA TYR A 170 -3.96 -30.86 -10.89
C TYR A 170 -4.21 -29.65 -9.99
N MET A 171 -4.06 -29.84 -8.69
CA MET A 171 -4.07 -28.76 -7.71
C MET A 171 -2.65 -28.20 -7.56
N PRO A 172 -2.41 -26.91 -7.85
CA PRO A 172 -1.12 -26.28 -7.56
C PRO A 172 -0.80 -26.34 -6.07
N LYS A 173 0.48 -26.21 -5.71
CA LYS A 173 0.93 -26.18 -4.30
C LYS A 173 0.57 -24.85 -3.63
N LEU A 174 -0.71 -24.69 -3.31
CA LEU A 174 -1.28 -23.57 -2.56
C LEU A 174 -1.32 -23.88 -1.06
N GLY A 175 -1.51 -22.87 -0.20
CA GLY A 175 -1.51 -23.05 1.26
C GLY A 175 -2.55 -24.03 1.79
N TYR A 176 -3.72 -24.12 1.13
CA TYR A 176 -4.87 -24.93 1.57
C TYR A 176 -5.37 -25.86 0.46
N MET A 177 -4.48 -26.68 -0.09
CA MET A 177 -4.74 -27.54 -1.26
C MET A 177 -6.01 -28.41 -1.14
N SER A 178 -6.30 -28.94 0.05
CA SER A 178 -7.45 -29.83 0.27
C SER A 178 -8.81 -29.13 0.17
N THR A 179 -8.83 -27.80 0.28
CA THR A 179 -10.08 -27.01 0.20
C THR A 179 -10.43 -26.59 -1.23
N GLY A 180 -9.50 -26.77 -2.17
CA GLY A 180 -9.69 -26.40 -3.57
C GLY A 180 -9.27 -24.95 -3.86
N LEU A 181 -9.47 -24.51 -5.10
CA LEU A 181 -9.18 -23.13 -5.50
C LEU A 181 -10.11 -22.11 -4.82
N ILE A 182 -11.26 -22.56 -4.30
CA ILE A 182 -12.29 -21.74 -3.65
C ILE A 182 -11.92 -21.26 -2.25
N TYR A 183 -10.74 -21.62 -1.74
CA TYR A 183 -10.33 -21.23 -0.41
C TYR A 183 -10.26 -19.69 -0.30
N LYS A 184 -11.10 -19.11 0.57
CA LYS A 184 -11.22 -17.66 0.81
C LYS A 184 -11.46 -16.80 -0.45
N THR A 185 -12.18 -17.32 -1.44
CA THR A 185 -12.54 -16.60 -2.67
C THR A 185 -13.87 -17.14 -3.24
N PRO A 186 -14.61 -16.39 -4.09
CA PRO A 186 -15.79 -16.89 -4.80
C PRO A 186 -15.54 -18.13 -5.68
N CYS A 187 -16.61 -18.81 -6.08
CA CYS A 187 -16.54 -20.05 -6.87
C CYS A 187 -15.89 -19.82 -8.24
N MET A 188 -15.11 -20.81 -8.71
CA MET A 188 -14.31 -20.71 -9.93
C MET A 188 -15.16 -20.66 -11.22
N GLU A 189 -16.42 -21.10 -11.15
CA GLU A 189 -17.39 -20.97 -12.24
C GLU A 189 -18.03 -19.58 -12.34
N GLY A 190 -17.70 -18.61 -11.49
CA GLY A 190 -18.23 -17.25 -11.59
C GLY A 190 -18.08 -16.67 -13.00
N GLN A 191 -19.15 -16.13 -13.56
CA GLN A 191 -19.17 -15.63 -14.93
C GLN A 191 -18.76 -14.14 -14.97
N HIS A 192 -17.62 -13.89 -15.61
CA HIS A 192 -17.12 -12.56 -15.96
C HIS A 192 -17.30 -12.30 -17.46
N TYR A 193 -17.18 -11.03 -17.86
CA TYR A 193 -17.16 -10.61 -19.26
C TYR A 193 -16.03 -9.63 -19.51
N LEU A 194 -15.15 -10.00 -20.44
CA LEU A 194 -14.05 -9.14 -20.89
C LEU A 194 -14.59 -7.86 -21.56
N PRO A 195 -13.76 -6.82 -21.73
CA PRO A 195 -14.20 -5.54 -22.31
C PRO A 195 -14.81 -5.64 -23.71
N ASP A 196 -14.50 -6.70 -24.47
CA ASP A 196 -15.05 -7.00 -25.79
C ASP A 196 -16.36 -7.81 -25.77
N GLY A 197 -16.85 -8.15 -24.57
CA GLY A 197 -18.04 -8.96 -24.34
C GLY A 197 -17.78 -10.47 -24.30
N THR A 198 -16.52 -10.92 -24.43
CA THR A 198 -16.19 -12.34 -24.36
C THR A 198 -16.43 -12.88 -22.95
N PRO A 199 -17.23 -13.93 -22.77
CA PRO A 199 -17.42 -14.56 -21.47
C PRO A 199 -16.11 -15.19 -20.98
N ALA A 200 -15.76 -14.94 -19.73
CA ALA A 200 -14.61 -15.54 -19.04
C ALA A 200 -15.06 -16.14 -17.71
N ARG A 201 -14.43 -17.23 -17.27
CA ARG A 201 -14.75 -17.84 -15.97
C ARG A 201 -13.81 -17.27 -14.92
N HIS A 202 -14.27 -17.17 -13.68
CA HIS A 202 -13.45 -16.76 -12.56
C HIS A 202 -12.17 -17.62 -12.44
N TYR A 203 -12.25 -18.91 -12.76
CA TYR A 203 -11.11 -19.82 -12.89
C TYR A 203 -9.96 -19.26 -13.75
N ASP A 204 -10.30 -18.60 -14.86
CA ASP A 204 -9.32 -18.10 -15.83
C ASP A 204 -8.82 -16.69 -15.46
N VAL A 205 -9.61 -15.91 -14.71
CA VAL A 205 -9.36 -14.48 -14.44
C VAL A 205 -9.23 -14.11 -12.96
N HIS A 206 -9.22 -15.09 -12.04
CA HIS A 206 -9.16 -14.86 -10.59
C HIS A 206 -7.99 -13.94 -10.22
N SER A 207 -6.77 -14.30 -10.62
CA SER A 207 -5.55 -13.49 -10.35
C SER A 207 -5.48 -12.17 -11.12
N LEU A 208 -6.50 -11.84 -11.92
CA LEU A 208 -6.64 -10.56 -12.62
C LEU A 208 -7.70 -9.66 -11.98
N TYR A 209 -8.38 -10.09 -10.91
CA TYR A 209 -9.48 -9.34 -10.31
C TYR A 209 -9.02 -7.98 -9.76
N GLY A 210 -8.06 -7.95 -8.83
CA GLY A 210 -7.52 -6.70 -8.28
C GLY A 210 -6.85 -5.82 -9.33
N TRP A 211 -6.21 -6.42 -10.34
CA TRP A 211 -5.69 -5.70 -11.52
C TRP A 211 -6.81 -4.99 -12.29
N SER A 212 -7.94 -5.67 -12.54
CA SER A 212 -9.07 -5.09 -13.26
C SER A 212 -9.75 -3.97 -12.47
N GLN A 213 -9.88 -4.12 -11.15
CA GLN A 213 -10.37 -3.06 -10.26
C GLN A 213 -9.42 -1.86 -10.22
N THR A 214 -8.11 -2.10 -10.15
CA THR A 214 -7.09 -1.04 -10.16
C THR A 214 -7.21 -0.18 -11.41
N ARG A 215 -7.37 -0.81 -12.58
CA ARG A 215 -7.62 -0.11 -13.86
C ARG A 215 -8.91 0.72 -13.85
N ALA A 216 -9.96 0.22 -13.19
CA ALA A 216 -11.25 0.91 -13.05
C ALA A 216 -11.20 2.09 -12.07
N THR A 217 -10.32 2.04 -11.07
CA THR A 217 -10.28 2.99 -9.96
C THR A 217 -9.55 4.30 -10.32
N LEU A 218 -8.53 4.27 -11.17
CA LEU A 218 -7.78 5.49 -11.52
C LEU A 218 -8.64 6.58 -12.20
N PRO A 219 -9.47 6.26 -13.22
CA PRO A 219 -10.39 7.25 -13.79
C PRO A 219 -11.43 7.78 -12.78
N ALA A 220 -11.80 6.97 -11.78
CA ALA A 220 -12.71 7.38 -10.73
C ALA A 220 -12.06 8.40 -9.78
N LEU A 221 -10.83 8.11 -9.32
CA LEU A 221 -10.04 9.02 -8.50
C LEU A 221 -9.82 10.36 -9.21
N HIS A 222 -9.36 10.34 -10.46
CA HIS A 222 -9.18 11.54 -11.26
C HIS A 222 -10.50 12.30 -11.47
N GLY A 223 -11.61 11.59 -11.67
CA GLY A 223 -12.93 12.19 -11.82
C GLY A 223 -13.42 12.89 -10.56
N ALA A 224 -13.10 12.36 -9.38
CA ALA A 224 -13.47 12.94 -8.09
C ALA A 224 -12.58 14.13 -7.70
N THR A 225 -11.26 13.99 -7.83
CA THR A 225 -10.31 14.97 -7.26
C THR A 225 -9.81 16.00 -8.28
N ASN A 226 -9.86 15.69 -9.58
CA ASN A 226 -9.17 16.42 -10.64
C ASN A 226 -7.65 16.60 -10.38
N GLU A 227 -7.07 15.71 -9.58
CA GLU A 227 -5.65 15.63 -9.25
C GLU A 227 -5.12 14.23 -9.61
N ARG A 228 -3.79 14.09 -9.69
CA ARG A 228 -3.11 12.81 -9.94
C ARG A 228 -3.50 11.74 -8.92
N GLY A 229 -3.56 12.14 -7.65
CA GLY A 229 -3.87 11.26 -6.52
C GLY A 229 -2.94 10.05 -6.41
N ILE A 230 -3.32 9.09 -5.56
CA ILE A 230 -2.67 7.79 -5.45
C ILE A 230 -3.70 6.69 -5.23
N ILE A 231 -3.45 5.52 -5.81
CA ILE A 231 -4.17 4.28 -5.50
C ILE A 231 -3.19 3.32 -4.84
N ILE A 232 -3.62 2.67 -3.76
CA ILE A 232 -2.87 1.63 -3.08
C ILE A 232 -3.72 0.35 -3.18
N THR A 233 -3.22 -0.71 -3.84
CA THR A 233 -3.98 -1.96 -4.08
C THR A 233 -3.31 -3.18 -3.45
N ARG A 234 -4.10 -4.14 -2.94
CA ARG A 234 -3.56 -5.39 -2.37
C ARG A 234 -3.19 -6.39 -3.45
N SER A 235 -4.18 -6.86 -4.20
CA SER A 235 -3.99 -7.84 -5.25
C SER A 235 -3.39 -7.20 -6.49
N THR A 236 -2.37 -7.86 -7.05
CA THR A 236 -1.59 -7.34 -8.17
C THR A 236 -1.33 -8.44 -9.20
N TYR A 237 -1.12 -7.99 -10.43
CA TYR A 237 -0.67 -8.78 -11.58
C TYR A 237 0.35 -7.95 -12.38
N PRO A 238 1.26 -8.54 -13.18
CA PRO A 238 2.13 -7.77 -14.07
C PRO A 238 1.40 -6.64 -14.79
N SER A 239 1.98 -5.43 -14.75
CA SER A 239 1.41 -4.12 -15.16
C SER A 239 0.53 -3.36 -14.18
N SER A 240 0.15 -3.91 -13.02
CA SER A 240 -0.67 -3.18 -12.02
C SER A 240 -0.02 -1.87 -11.57
N GLY A 241 1.31 -1.88 -11.43
CA GLY A 241 2.12 -0.72 -11.05
C GLY A 241 2.12 0.45 -12.03
N LYS A 242 1.37 0.38 -13.13
CA LYS A 242 1.08 1.52 -14.02
C LYS A 242 0.05 2.48 -13.42
N TRP A 243 -0.87 1.99 -12.59
CA TRP A 243 -2.01 2.77 -12.10
C TRP A 243 -2.08 2.89 -10.58
N ALA A 244 -1.43 2.00 -9.84
CA ALA A 244 -1.43 2.00 -8.38
C ALA A 244 -0.04 1.74 -7.82
N GLY A 245 0.15 2.06 -6.54
CA GLY A 245 1.15 1.48 -5.66
C GLY A 245 0.60 0.24 -4.93
N HIS A 246 1.44 -0.40 -4.12
CA HIS A 246 1.12 -1.64 -3.41
C HIS A 246 1.67 -1.61 -1.98
N TRP A 247 1.14 -2.46 -1.10
CA TRP A 247 1.73 -2.76 0.21
C TRP A 247 1.80 -4.27 0.44
N LEU A 248 2.81 -4.72 1.19
CA LEU A 248 3.14 -6.14 1.37
C LEU A 248 2.12 -6.96 2.20
N GLY A 249 0.92 -6.42 2.44
CA GLY A 249 -0.16 -7.09 3.16
C GLY A 249 -0.01 -7.12 4.67
N ASP A 250 -0.79 -8.01 5.27
CA ASP A 250 -0.98 -8.15 6.72
C ASP A 250 0.23 -8.83 7.39
N ASN A 251 1.27 -8.05 7.66
CA ASN A 251 2.42 -8.53 8.42
C ASN A 251 2.13 -8.63 9.93
N THR A 252 3.02 -9.33 10.65
CA THR A 252 2.97 -9.42 12.11
C THR A 252 3.97 -8.47 12.76
N ALA A 253 3.71 -7.99 13.98
CA ALA A 253 4.67 -7.20 14.76
C ALA A 253 5.85 -8.07 15.26
N ALA A 254 6.72 -8.50 14.35
CA ALA A 254 7.87 -9.37 14.62
C ALA A 254 9.13 -8.92 13.86
N TRP A 255 10.31 -9.22 14.42
CA TRP A 255 11.60 -8.74 13.89
C TRP A 255 11.92 -9.27 12.49
N ASP A 256 11.56 -10.52 12.19
CA ASP A 256 11.77 -11.12 10.88
C ASP A 256 11.00 -10.39 9.76
N GLN A 257 9.94 -9.66 10.10
CA GLN A 257 9.14 -8.90 9.15
C GLN A 257 9.89 -7.66 8.65
N LEU A 258 10.82 -7.11 9.43
CA LEU A 258 11.68 -6.01 8.97
C LEU A 258 12.61 -6.46 7.84
N HIS A 259 13.21 -7.64 7.93
CA HIS A 259 14.04 -8.19 6.87
C HIS A 259 13.22 -8.52 5.62
N LYS A 260 12.08 -9.20 5.80
CA LYS A 260 11.13 -9.51 4.70
C LYS A 260 10.64 -8.26 3.97
N SER A 261 10.53 -7.11 4.65
CA SER A 261 10.18 -5.85 4.02
C SER A 261 11.17 -5.38 2.96
N ILE A 262 12.46 -5.66 3.17
CA ILE A 262 13.53 -5.26 2.24
C ILE A 262 13.40 -6.15 1.00
N ILE A 263 13.27 -7.46 1.22
CA ILE A 263 13.08 -8.46 0.17
C ILE A 263 11.83 -8.16 -0.66
N GLY A 264 10.68 -7.94 -0.03
CA GLY A 264 9.41 -7.69 -0.71
C GLY A 264 9.46 -6.43 -1.58
N ARG A 265 10.03 -5.34 -1.05
CA ARG A 265 10.22 -4.11 -1.83
C ARG A 265 11.12 -4.32 -3.05
N TRP A 266 12.17 -5.12 -2.92
CA TRP A 266 13.05 -5.44 -4.05
C TRP A 266 12.34 -6.24 -5.14
N GLN A 267 11.61 -7.28 -4.74
CA GLN A 267 10.88 -8.13 -5.68
C GLN A 267 9.87 -7.32 -6.49
N GLU A 268 9.09 -6.48 -5.81
CA GLU A 268 8.10 -5.64 -6.48
C GLU A 268 8.78 -4.62 -7.41
N LYS A 269 9.68 -3.77 -6.92
CA LYS A 269 10.24 -2.68 -7.76
C LYS A 269 10.99 -3.17 -8.99
N GLU A 270 11.78 -4.22 -8.85
CA GLU A 270 12.69 -4.65 -9.91
C GLU A 270 12.12 -5.75 -10.80
N LEU A 271 11.50 -6.78 -10.22
CA LEU A 271 10.99 -7.92 -11.01
C LEU A 271 9.61 -7.61 -11.60
N HIS A 272 8.80 -6.84 -10.89
CA HIS A 272 7.42 -6.54 -11.30
C HIS A 272 7.28 -5.15 -11.94
N SER A 273 8.38 -4.40 -12.08
CA SER A 273 8.47 -3.13 -12.83
C SER A 273 7.45 -2.08 -12.36
N TRP A 274 7.40 -1.82 -11.06
CA TRP A 274 6.53 -0.78 -10.52
C TRP A 274 7.09 0.61 -10.77
N ASP A 275 6.21 1.51 -11.21
CA ASP A 275 6.51 2.93 -11.41
C ASP A 275 6.02 3.79 -10.25
N HIS A 276 5.12 3.26 -9.42
CA HIS A 276 4.52 3.93 -8.26
C HIS A 276 5.09 3.43 -6.92
N PRO A 277 4.96 4.21 -5.83
CA PRO A 277 5.52 3.85 -4.53
C PRO A 277 4.91 2.57 -3.94
N ILE A 278 5.76 1.79 -3.27
CA ILE A 278 5.35 0.71 -2.38
C ILE A 278 5.27 1.30 -0.97
N VAL A 279 4.11 1.13 -0.33
CA VAL A 279 3.84 1.56 1.04
C VAL A 279 3.93 0.34 1.94
N GLU A 280 4.31 0.50 3.20
CA GLU A 280 4.32 -0.62 4.13
C GLU A 280 3.75 -0.23 5.49
N TRP A 281 2.80 -1.04 5.92
CA TRP A 281 2.17 -0.97 7.23
C TRP A 281 2.85 -2.00 8.13
N PHE A 282 3.35 -1.60 9.30
CA PHE A 282 3.98 -2.53 10.24
C PHE A 282 3.06 -2.84 11.42
N GLY A 283 2.95 -4.14 11.72
CA GLY A 283 2.33 -4.64 12.94
C GLY A 283 0.82 -4.73 12.88
N LEU A 284 0.25 -5.14 11.73
CA LEU A 284 -1.19 -5.39 11.57
C LEU A 284 -1.64 -6.62 12.39
N GLY A 285 -0.78 -7.65 12.52
CA GLY A 285 -0.97 -8.79 13.42
C GLY A 285 -0.16 -8.70 14.72
N GLY A 286 -0.82 -8.86 15.88
CA GLY A 286 -0.18 -8.96 17.20
C GLY A 286 0.05 -7.62 17.92
N THR A 287 0.49 -7.67 19.19
CA THR A 287 0.70 -6.46 20.01
C THR A 287 2.11 -5.91 19.83
N VAL A 288 2.23 -4.66 19.37
CA VAL A 288 3.49 -3.91 19.34
C VAL A 288 3.97 -3.65 20.77
N LYS A 289 5.09 -4.26 21.19
CA LYS A 289 5.68 -3.91 22.50
C LYS A 289 6.53 -2.65 22.36
N PRO A 290 6.40 -1.65 23.24
CA PRO A 290 7.20 -0.42 23.18
C PRO A 290 8.72 -0.65 23.19
N SER A 291 9.19 -1.74 23.79
CA SER A 291 10.61 -2.14 23.78
C SER A 291 11.09 -2.70 22.44
N GLN A 292 10.19 -3.02 21.51
CA GLN A 292 10.50 -3.55 20.19
C GLN A 292 10.63 -2.44 19.13
N PHE A 293 9.96 -1.28 19.31
CA PHE A 293 9.83 -0.29 18.21
C PHE A 293 9.90 1.21 18.60
N ARG A 294 10.17 1.60 19.86
CA ARG A 294 10.33 3.02 20.21
C ARG A 294 11.78 3.54 20.08
N PRO A 295 11.98 4.73 19.48
CA PRO A 295 12.84 5.75 20.08
C PRO A 295 12.10 6.37 21.28
N ARG A 296 12.79 6.61 22.40
CA ARG A 296 12.17 7.23 23.60
C ARG A 296 11.78 8.69 23.30
N PRO A 297 10.64 9.21 23.82
CA PRO A 297 10.38 10.64 23.76
C PRO A 297 11.36 11.37 24.69
N GLY A 298 12.20 12.24 24.12
CA GLY A 298 13.04 13.14 24.90
C GLY A 298 12.16 14.15 25.63
N ARG A 299 12.31 14.21 26.96
CA ARG A 299 11.80 15.33 27.76
C ARG A 299 12.57 16.59 27.42
N ASP A 300 11.84 17.70 27.41
CA ASP A 300 12.31 19.09 27.35
C ASP A 300 13.68 19.31 28.01
N THR A 301 14.63 19.81 27.23
CA THR A 301 15.58 20.86 27.68
C THR A 301 16.09 21.63 26.45
N PHE A 302 15.94 22.94 26.54
CA PHE A 302 16.22 23.95 25.50
C PHE A 302 17.74 24.19 25.28
N HIS A 303 18.09 24.59 24.04
CA HIS A 303 19.28 25.32 23.52
C HIS A 303 20.49 24.50 22.98
N ARG A 304 20.81 24.58 21.66
CA ARG A 304 21.32 25.75 20.87
C ARG A 304 20.91 25.64 19.37
N PRO A 305 20.96 26.72 18.56
CA PRO A 305 20.32 26.82 17.25
C PRO A 305 21.22 26.27 16.13
N GLY A 306 20.73 25.24 15.45
CA GLY A 306 21.42 24.57 14.34
C GLY A 306 21.20 23.07 14.45
N SER A 307 20.53 22.50 13.44
CA SER A 307 20.34 21.05 13.21
C SER A 307 19.54 20.22 14.25
N SER A 308 18.39 20.72 14.73
CA SER A 308 17.40 19.86 15.39
C SER A 308 16.20 19.61 14.47
N GLU A 309 16.13 18.37 13.97
CA GLU A 309 15.11 17.72 13.13
C GLU A 309 14.97 18.18 11.66
N PRO A 310 15.45 17.33 10.73
CA PRO A 310 14.83 17.20 9.42
C PRO A 310 14.71 15.76 8.91
N TYR A 311 14.61 14.72 9.73
CA TYR A 311 14.59 13.34 9.22
C TYR A 311 13.29 12.65 9.58
N PRO A 312 12.73 11.79 8.69
CA PRO A 312 11.60 10.97 9.05
C PRO A 312 12.02 10.10 10.22
N THR A 313 11.67 10.52 11.43
CA THR A 313 11.62 9.63 12.56
C THR A 313 10.72 8.48 12.16
N TRP A 314 11.26 7.27 12.27
CA TRP A 314 10.48 6.03 12.33
C TRP A 314 9.53 6.15 13.53
N LEU A 315 8.43 6.86 13.34
CA LEU A 315 7.43 7.12 14.37
C LEU A 315 6.51 5.92 14.42
N CYS A 316 6.98 4.89 15.10
CA CYS A 316 6.08 3.91 15.71
C CYS A 316 5.34 4.62 16.86
N SER A 317 4.16 5.17 16.56
CA SER A 317 3.19 5.55 17.58
C SER A 317 2.83 4.30 18.42
N PRO A 318 2.57 4.42 19.74
CA PRO A 318 2.15 3.29 20.58
C PRO A 318 0.73 2.74 20.27
N SER A 319 0.14 3.12 19.14
CA SER A 319 -1.14 2.60 18.64
C SER A 319 -0.91 1.96 17.26
N PRO A 320 -1.46 0.77 16.99
CA PRO A 320 -1.37 0.17 15.67
C PRO A 320 -2.05 1.05 14.61
N PRO A 321 -1.57 1.04 13.36
CA PRO A 321 -0.32 0.47 12.85
C PRO A 321 0.86 1.48 12.83
N CYS A 322 2.08 0.95 12.94
CA CYS A 322 3.32 1.70 12.75
C CYS A 322 3.56 1.99 11.26
N PHE A 323 3.97 3.22 10.92
CA PHE A 323 4.24 3.60 9.53
C PHE A 323 5.74 3.53 9.21
N LEU A 324 6.07 2.84 8.11
CA LEU A 324 7.27 3.20 7.35
C LEU A 324 6.81 4.06 6.17
N TRP A 325 6.86 5.38 6.36
CA TRP A 325 6.50 6.27 5.29
C TRP A 325 7.62 6.31 4.23
N SER A 326 7.30 5.90 3.01
CA SER A 326 8.09 6.17 1.81
C SER A 326 7.85 7.63 1.38
N PHE A 327 8.71 8.57 1.81
CA PHE A 327 8.71 9.95 1.27
C PHE A 327 10.02 10.24 0.54
N LYS A 328 9.91 10.64 -0.74
CA LYS A 328 10.92 11.23 -1.65
C LYS A 328 11.43 10.37 -2.83
N GLU A 329 10.60 9.55 -3.46
CA GLU A 329 11.02 8.98 -4.75
C GLU A 329 11.08 10.04 -5.87
N GLU A 330 10.28 11.10 -5.80
CA GLU A 330 10.31 12.19 -6.79
C GLU A 330 11.59 13.05 -6.74
N LEU A 331 12.35 13.02 -5.64
CA LEU A 331 13.62 13.74 -5.51
C LEU A 331 14.86 12.87 -5.70
N PHE A 332 14.76 11.54 -5.50
CA PHE A 332 15.93 10.65 -5.42
C PHE A 332 15.82 9.36 -6.24
N GLY A 333 14.74 9.17 -7.01
CA GLY A 333 14.56 8.00 -7.85
C GLY A 333 14.08 6.76 -7.08
N LYS A 334 14.16 5.60 -7.74
CA LYS A 334 13.58 4.31 -7.30
C LYS A 334 14.40 3.67 -6.16
N VAL A 335 13.78 2.99 -5.20
CA VAL A 335 14.46 2.05 -4.25
C VAL A 335 14.94 0.80 -5.01
N GLN A 336 16.23 0.43 -4.92
CA GLN A 336 16.81 -0.60 -5.79
C GLN A 336 17.83 -1.50 -5.05
N PRO A 337 17.85 -2.83 -5.30
CA PRO A 337 18.90 -3.72 -4.85
C PRO A 337 20.21 -3.46 -5.58
N TRP A 338 21.31 -3.95 -5.00
CA TRP A 338 22.64 -3.96 -5.62
C TRP A 338 22.65 -4.57 -7.04
N LEU A 339 21.83 -5.59 -7.27
CA LEU A 339 21.85 -6.41 -8.49
C LEU A 339 21.13 -5.82 -9.71
N SER A 340 20.39 -4.71 -9.56
CA SER A 340 19.40 -4.28 -10.58
C SER A 340 19.95 -3.46 -11.75
N HIS A 341 21.22 -3.03 -11.71
CA HIS A 341 21.83 -2.29 -12.82
C HIS A 341 23.32 -2.63 -12.99
N PRO A 342 23.84 -2.73 -14.22
CA PRO A 342 25.24 -3.05 -14.50
C PRO A 342 26.25 -2.08 -13.86
N ASP A 343 25.82 -0.86 -13.49
CA ASP A 343 26.65 0.17 -12.85
C ASP A 343 26.74 0.07 -11.30
N ARG A 344 26.19 -1.00 -10.70
CA ARG A 344 25.92 -1.10 -9.26
C ARG A 344 26.54 -2.32 -8.57
N PHE A 345 27.78 -2.62 -8.95
CA PHE A 345 28.62 -3.63 -8.29
C PHE A 345 28.26 -5.09 -8.62
N VAL A 346 27.61 -5.37 -9.76
CA VAL A 346 27.31 -6.74 -10.22
C VAL A 346 28.57 -7.62 -10.37
N GLN A 347 29.73 -7.00 -10.60
CA GLN A 347 31.03 -7.69 -10.68
C GLN A 347 31.54 -8.15 -9.30
N ASP A 348 31.08 -7.52 -8.23
CA ASP A 348 31.41 -7.88 -6.87
C ASP A 348 30.42 -8.94 -6.38
N ARG A 349 30.85 -10.21 -6.43
CA ARG A 349 30.04 -11.36 -6.03
C ARG A 349 29.63 -11.33 -4.57
N ASN A 350 30.31 -10.58 -3.71
CA ASN A 350 29.91 -10.46 -2.31
C ASN A 350 28.56 -9.75 -2.16
N THR A 351 28.14 -8.97 -3.17
CA THR A 351 26.85 -8.27 -3.15
C THR A 351 25.66 -9.15 -3.51
N TRP A 352 25.89 -10.35 -4.06
CA TRP A 352 24.83 -11.18 -4.62
C TRP A 352 23.90 -11.79 -3.56
N ASP A 353 24.47 -12.09 -2.40
CA ASP A 353 23.75 -12.75 -1.30
C ASP A 353 23.36 -11.77 -0.18
N ILE A 354 23.53 -10.45 -0.40
CA ILE A 354 23.19 -9.43 0.59
C ILE A 354 21.76 -8.97 0.37
N ASP A 355 20.89 -9.19 1.37
CA ASP A 355 19.48 -8.78 1.38
C ASP A 355 19.06 -8.01 2.66
N GLU A 356 20.02 -7.68 3.52
CA GLU A 356 19.81 -6.95 4.78
C GLU A 356 20.14 -5.44 4.69
N GLN A 357 20.63 -4.98 3.54
CA GLN A 357 20.94 -3.58 3.24
C GLN A 357 20.60 -3.27 1.78
N PHE A 358 20.19 -2.04 1.49
CA PHE A 358 19.72 -1.67 0.16
C PHE A 358 20.14 -0.27 -0.27
N LEU A 359 20.08 -0.02 -1.57
CA LEU A 359 20.28 1.30 -2.13
C LEU A 359 18.94 2.01 -2.36
N TRP A 360 18.95 3.30 -2.18
CA TRP A 360 17.98 4.19 -2.77
C TRP A 360 18.61 4.91 -3.97
N GLY A 361 18.03 4.69 -5.14
CA GLY A 361 18.64 5.03 -6.41
C GLY A 361 20.02 4.39 -6.52
N PRO A 362 20.96 5.04 -7.21
CA PRO A 362 22.33 4.55 -7.30
C PRO A 362 23.24 5.03 -6.17
N ALA A 363 22.75 5.90 -5.27
CA ALA A 363 23.60 6.83 -4.51
C ALA A 363 23.49 6.75 -2.99
N LEU A 364 22.39 6.25 -2.42
CA LEU A 364 22.21 6.24 -0.96
C LEU A 364 22.12 4.81 -0.43
N LEU A 365 23.14 4.36 0.28
CA LEU A 365 23.19 3.09 0.99
C LEU A 365 22.52 3.20 2.35
N ILE A 366 21.54 2.33 2.60
CA ILE A 366 20.81 2.21 3.86
C ILE A 366 21.16 0.87 4.51
N SER A 367 21.71 0.92 5.72
CA SER A 367 22.15 -0.24 6.50
C SER A 367 21.40 -0.31 7.83
N PRO A 368 20.18 -0.88 7.85
CA PRO A 368 19.32 -0.92 9.03
C PRO A 368 19.76 -1.97 10.06
N VAL A 369 19.35 -1.78 11.32
CA VAL A 369 19.43 -2.83 12.36
C VAL A 369 18.15 -3.66 12.29
N LEU A 370 18.30 -4.98 12.09
CA LEU A 370 17.17 -5.91 11.88
C LEU A 370 16.98 -6.93 13.01
N THR A 371 17.77 -6.84 14.08
CA THR A 371 17.76 -7.78 15.20
C THR A 371 17.46 -7.08 16.51
N LEU A 372 16.65 -7.74 17.37
CA LEU A 372 16.29 -7.21 18.68
C LEU A 372 17.52 -6.98 19.56
N ASN A 373 17.56 -5.82 20.22
CA ASN A 373 18.60 -5.39 21.16
C ASN A 373 19.97 -5.06 20.56
N ASP A 374 20.20 -5.30 19.27
CA ASP A 374 21.45 -4.92 18.63
C ASP A 374 21.62 -3.40 18.62
N ARG A 375 22.88 -2.97 18.76
CA ARG A 375 23.32 -1.56 18.76
C ARG A 375 24.46 -1.32 17.79
N SER A 376 24.62 -2.26 16.86
CA SER A 376 25.62 -2.25 15.81
C SER A 376 25.07 -3.04 14.62
N VAL A 377 25.56 -2.75 13.42
CA VAL A 377 25.20 -3.48 12.20
C VAL A 377 26.47 -3.81 11.43
N ASN A 378 26.58 -5.06 10.96
CA ASN A 378 27.67 -5.47 10.09
C ASN A 378 27.27 -5.23 8.63
N ALA A 379 27.70 -4.11 8.05
CA ALA A 379 27.32 -3.68 6.70
C ALA A 379 28.47 -3.87 5.71
N TYR A 380 28.16 -4.32 4.49
CA TYR A 380 29.12 -4.41 3.40
C TYR A 380 29.20 -3.08 2.65
N PHE A 381 30.41 -2.62 2.39
CA PHE A 381 30.68 -1.44 1.57
C PHE A 381 31.32 -1.90 0.26
N PRO A 382 30.60 -1.86 -0.87
CA PRO A 382 31.18 -2.16 -2.18
C PRO A 382 32.32 -1.21 -2.54
N ASP A 383 33.09 -1.55 -3.57
CA ASP A 383 34.27 -0.79 -3.99
C ASP A 383 33.91 0.57 -4.64
N ALA A 384 33.62 1.57 -3.80
CA ALA A 384 33.39 2.96 -4.16
C ALA A 384 33.74 3.87 -2.97
N ARG A 385 33.75 5.19 -3.19
CA ARG A 385 33.77 6.13 -2.06
C ARG A 385 32.41 6.12 -1.36
N TRP A 386 32.43 6.03 -0.04
CA TRP A 386 31.24 6.15 0.79
C TRP A 386 31.44 7.28 1.80
N TYR A 387 30.51 8.22 1.81
CA TYR A 387 30.46 9.33 2.75
C TYR A 387 29.35 9.06 3.77
N ASP A 388 29.66 9.22 5.04
CA ASP A 388 28.62 9.18 6.08
C ASP A 388 27.66 10.37 5.87
N TYR A 389 26.37 10.07 5.74
CA TYR A 389 25.33 11.05 5.42
C TYR A 389 25.15 12.12 6.52
N HIS A 390 25.48 11.79 7.77
CA HIS A 390 25.22 12.65 8.92
C HIS A 390 26.37 13.61 9.20
N THR A 391 27.60 13.20 8.89
CA THR A 391 28.83 13.94 9.18
C THR A 391 29.50 14.52 7.93
N ASP A 392 29.05 14.14 6.74
CA ASP A 392 29.64 14.49 5.45
C ASP A 392 31.11 14.05 5.31
N THR A 393 31.53 13.04 6.08
CA THR A 393 32.93 12.55 6.09
C THR A 393 33.11 11.29 5.26
N TYR A 394 34.24 11.20 4.57
CA TYR A 394 34.64 9.98 3.86
C TYR A 394 34.99 8.88 4.86
N THR A 395 34.35 7.72 4.76
CA THR A 395 34.51 6.62 5.72
C THR A 395 35.82 5.85 5.55
N GLY A 396 36.39 5.84 4.34
CA GLY A 396 37.54 5.01 4.00
C GLY A 396 37.20 3.54 3.71
N PHE A 397 35.93 3.13 3.78
CA PHE A 397 35.53 1.73 3.59
C PHE A 397 35.35 1.38 2.11
N ARG A 398 35.93 0.25 1.67
CA ARG A 398 35.81 -0.27 0.30
C ARG A 398 35.94 -1.78 0.23
N GLY A 399 35.08 -2.43 -0.57
CA GLY A 399 35.09 -3.87 -0.83
C GLY A 399 35.14 -4.74 0.43
N GLN A 400 34.51 -4.30 1.52
CA GLN A 400 34.69 -4.94 2.83
C GLN A 400 33.45 -4.82 3.73
N LEU A 401 33.32 -5.78 4.65
CA LEU A 401 32.38 -5.72 5.76
C LEU A 401 32.91 -4.79 6.86
N GLN A 402 32.01 -4.02 7.46
CA GLN A 402 32.31 -3.17 8.60
C GLN A 402 31.23 -3.24 9.66
N ASN A 403 31.67 -3.37 10.92
CA ASN A 403 30.79 -3.30 12.06
C ASN A 403 30.61 -1.84 12.49
N LEU A 404 29.44 -1.28 12.18
CA LEU A 404 29.09 0.10 12.43
C LEU A 404 28.35 0.24 13.76
N SER A 405 28.57 1.35 14.46
CA SER A 405 27.75 1.72 15.62
C SER A 405 26.34 2.08 15.16
N ALA A 406 25.32 1.60 15.87
CA ALA A 406 23.92 1.86 15.57
C ALA A 406 23.12 2.00 16.87
N PRO A 407 23.34 3.08 17.66
CA PRO A 407 22.52 3.34 18.84
C PRO A 407 21.04 3.51 18.46
N LEU A 408 20.14 3.45 19.46
CA LEU A 408 18.68 3.41 19.24
C LEU A 408 18.11 4.60 18.46
N ASP A 409 18.83 5.72 18.42
CA ASP A 409 18.48 6.97 17.78
C ASP A 409 19.21 7.19 16.44
N HIS A 410 19.92 6.18 15.94
CA HIS A 410 20.76 6.30 14.76
C HIS A 410 20.58 5.14 13.77
N ILE A 411 20.40 5.48 12.51
CA ILE A 411 20.45 4.56 11.37
C ILE A 411 21.61 4.95 10.46
N ASN A 412 22.37 3.95 10.03
CA ASN A 412 23.54 4.11 9.18
C ASN A 412 23.12 4.39 7.74
N LEU A 413 23.52 5.56 7.23
CA LEU A 413 23.22 6.06 5.88
C LEU A 413 24.51 6.54 5.23
N HIS A 414 24.77 6.10 4.00
CA HIS A 414 26.00 6.47 3.30
C HIS A 414 25.74 6.91 1.86
N ILE A 415 26.34 8.03 1.45
CA ILE A 415 26.27 8.56 0.10
C ILE A 415 27.44 7.99 -0.71
N ARG A 416 27.14 7.38 -1.85
CA ARG A 416 28.13 6.93 -2.84
C ARG A 416 28.77 8.13 -3.52
N GLY A 417 30.10 8.17 -3.60
CA GLY A 417 30.81 9.15 -4.42
C GLY A 417 30.47 9.00 -5.90
N GLY A 418 30.53 10.10 -6.63
CA GLY A 418 30.10 10.20 -8.02
C GLY A 418 28.68 10.74 -8.18
N TYR A 419 27.98 11.08 -7.09
CA TYR A 419 26.58 11.47 -7.12
C TYR A 419 26.29 12.82 -6.45
N ILE A 420 25.35 13.57 -7.04
CA ILE A 420 24.80 14.83 -6.52
C ILE A 420 23.37 14.56 -6.05
N LEU A 421 23.11 14.78 -4.76
CA LEU A 421 21.81 14.57 -4.13
C LEU A 421 21.10 15.92 -3.89
N PRO A 422 19.99 16.22 -4.58
CA PRO A 422 19.19 17.40 -4.30
C PRO A 422 18.31 17.19 -3.07
N TRP A 423 18.39 18.07 -2.09
CA TRP A 423 17.57 17.99 -0.89
C TRP A 423 16.83 19.30 -0.64
N GLN A 424 15.86 19.23 0.26
CA GLN A 424 15.07 20.39 0.67
C GLN A 424 14.84 20.32 2.17
N ARG A 425 14.86 21.49 2.82
CA ARG A 425 14.64 21.62 4.26
C ARG A 425 13.27 21.06 4.67
N PRO A 426 13.21 20.34 5.80
CA PRO A 426 12.02 19.62 6.24
C PRO A 426 10.88 20.57 6.62
N ALA A 427 9.67 20.04 6.71
CA ALA A 427 8.57 20.61 7.46
C ALA A 427 7.61 19.47 7.86
N ASN A 428 6.58 19.79 8.65
CA ASN A 428 5.60 18.80 9.12
C ASN A 428 4.74 18.21 7.98
N THR A 429 4.61 18.92 6.86
CA THR A 429 3.96 18.45 5.64
C THR A 429 4.71 18.96 4.41
N THR A 430 4.51 18.30 3.27
CA THR A 430 5.04 18.72 1.97
C THR A 430 4.48 20.03 1.48
N ALA A 431 3.25 20.39 1.85
CA ALA A 431 2.70 21.70 1.56
C ALA A 431 3.56 22.84 2.13
N PHE A 432 4.24 22.59 3.25
CA PHE A 432 5.20 23.52 3.84
C PHE A 432 6.63 23.26 3.39
N SER A 433 7.07 21.99 3.31
CA SER A 433 8.47 21.67 2.98
C SER A 433 8.86 22.12 1.58
N ARG A 434 7.93 22.03 0.61
CA ARG A 434 8.13 22.49 -0.78
C ARG A 434 8.39 23.98 -0.91
N LYS A 435 8.07 24.79 0.11
CA LYS A 435 8.32 26.24 0.16
C LYS A 435 9.68 26.59 0.76
N ASN A 436 10.36 25.61 1.35
CA ASN A 436 11.63 25.85 2.02
C ASN A 436 12.80 25.85 1.01
N PRO A 437 13.95 26.45 1.39
CA PRO A 437 15.15 26.39 0.58
C PRO A 437 15.57 24.97 0.20
N MET A 438 16.00 24.81 -1.05
CA MET A 438 16.66 23.61 -1.55
C MET A 438 18.18 23.70 -1.33
N GLY A 439 18.83 22.55 -1.30
CA GLY A 439 20.28 22.40 -1.24
C GLY A 439 20.73 21.22 -2.09
N LEU A 440 22.04 21.12 -2.28
CA LEU A 440 22.69 20.01 -2.97
C LEU A 440 23.78 19.44 -2.06
N THR A 441 23.89 18.12 -2.03
CA THR A 441 25.06 17.43 -1.48
C THR A 441 25.82 16.84 -2.66
N VAL A 442 27.06 17.29 -2.84
CA VAL A 442 27.94 16.86 -3.95
C VAL A 442 28.98 15.90 -3.38
N ALA A 443 28.77 14.59 -3.56
CA ALA A 443 29.68 13.56 -3.11
C ALA A 443 30.64 13.19 -4.24
N LEU A 444 31.85 13.74 -4.22
CA LEU A 444 32.86 13.48 -5.25
C LEU A 444 33.38 12.04 -5.19
N ASP A 445 33.60 11.41 -6.33
CA ASP A 445 34.32 10.13 -6.42
C ASP A 445 35.85 10.32 -6.33
N ASP A 446 36.62 9.34 -6.81
CA ASP A 446 38.09 9.40 -6.84
C ASP A 446 38.63 10.31 -7.94
N ASP A 447 37.88 10.48 -9.04
CA ASP A 447 38.22 11.34 -10.17
C ASP A 447 37.75 12.79 -9.95
N LEU A 448 37.24 13.10 -8.75
CA LEU A 448 36.63 14.38 -8.39
C LEU A 448 35.42 14.72 -9.27
N PHE A 449 34.72 13.69 -9.72
CA PHE A 449 33.50 13.79 -10.51
C PHE A 449 32.26 13.53 -9.64
N ALA A 450 31.13 14.15 -10.03
CA ALA A 450 29.82 13.83 -9.50
C ALA A 450 28.72 14.26 -10.48
N GLU A 451 27.65 13.47 -10.58
CA GLU A 451 26.47 13.78 -11.39
C GLU A 451 25.16 13.55 -10.64
N GLY A 452 24.10 14.23 -11.04
CA GLY A 452 22.77 14.04 -10.46
C GLY A 452 21.70 14.75 -11.25
N HIS A 453 20.45 14.37 -10.98
CA HIS A 453 19.28 14.91 -11.66
C HIS A 453 18.28 15.44 -10.63
N LEU A 454 17.57 16.51 -10.99
CA LEU A 454 16.45 17.04 -10.23
C LEU A 454 15.27 17.22 -11.17
N TYR A 455 14.15 16.60 -10.83
CA TYR A 455 12.85 16.88 -11.41
C TYR A 455 12.00 17.64 -10.38
N TRP A 456 11.26 18.65 -10.83
CA TRP A 456 10.42 19.47 -9.96
C TRP A 456 9.14 19.86 -10.68
N ASP A 457 8.00 19.50 -10.09
CA ASP A 457 6.66 19.75 -10.64
C ASP A 457 5.78 20.51 -9.63
N ASP A 458 4.47 20.59 -9.88
CA ASP A 458 3.51 21.07 -8.89
C ASP A 458 3.10 20.00 -7.86
N GLY A 459 3.47 18.74 -8.10
CA GLY A 459 3.26 17.58 -7.25
C GLY A 459 1.82 17.03 -7.25
N VAL A 460 0.93 17.57 -8.08
CA VAL A 460 -0.52 17.28 -7.96
C VAL A 460 -1.25 17.14 -9.28
N ARG A 461 -0.84 17.82 -10.35
CA ARG A 461 -1.61 17.81 -11.61
C ARG A 461 -1.41 16.53 -12.40
N ILE A 462 -2.47 16.16 -13.12
CA ILE A 462 -2.49 15.06 -14.07
C ILE A 462 -1.72 15.49 -15.34
N GLY A 463 -0.84 14.63 -15.86
CA GLY A 463 -0.25 14.80 -17.19
C GLY A 463 0.82 15.89 -17.31
N THR A 464 1.50 16.26 -16.22
CA THR A 464 2.63 17.22 -16.25
C THR A 464 3.99 16.59 -16.57
N SER A 465 4.02 15.38 -17.16
CA SER A 465 5.25 14.70 -17.61
C SER A 465 5.02 14.00 -18.95
#